data_AF-A0A2D8RIF0-F1
#
_entry.id   AF-A0A2D8RIF0-F1
#
_cell.length_a   1.000
_cell.length_b   1.000
_cell.length_c   1.000
_cell.angle_alpha   90.00
_cell.angle_beta   90.00
_cell.angle_gamma   90.00
#
_symmetry.space_group_name_H-M   'P 1'
#
loop_
_entity.id
_entity.type
_entity.pdbx_description
1 polymer ?
#
loop_
_entity_poly.entity_id
_entity_poly.type
_entity_poly.pdbx_seq_one_letter_code
_entity_poly.pdbx_strand_id
1 'polypeptide(L)'
;MIFRIWKGWASKENASDYETLFRDVVLPKVTAGIDGYKGVNLLRREVNDEIEFTTIFRFDTLDAIKSFAGPDFERAVVPSEVKALLSRFEIVVQHHEVIF
;
A
#
# COMPACT_ATOMS: atom_id res chain seq x y z
N MET A 1 0.29 17.55 -4.36
CA MET A 1 0.25 16.09 -4.65
C MET A 1 1.19 15.38 -3.71
N ILE A 2 0.75 14.28 -3.12
CA ILE A 2 1.48 13.51 -2.11
C ILE A 2 1.49 12.04 -2.52
N PHE A 3 2.66 11.40 -2.40
CA PHE A 3 2.83 9.96 -2.53
C PHE A 3 2.87 9.32 -1.15
N ARG A 4 1.94 8.41 -0.89
CA ARG A 4 1.90 7.54 0.28
C ARG A 4 2.58 6.23 -0.08
N ILE A 5 3.70 5.93 0.57
CA ILE A 5 4.59 4.81 0.24
C ILE A 5 4.66 3.83 1.40
N TRP A 6 4.39 2.56 1.11
CA TRP A 6 4.48 1.47 2.06
C TRP A 6 5.10 0.24 1.43
N LYS A 7 5.84 -0.53 2.23
CA LYS A 7 6.45 -1.79 1.79
C LYS A 7 5.98 -2.99 2.58
N GLY A 8 5.80 -4.09 1.86
CA GLY A 8 5.57 -5.43 2.38
C GLY A 8 6.47 -6.43 1.67
N TRP A 9 6.80 -7.53 2.34
CA TRP A 9 7.57 -8.63 1.78
C TRP A 9 6.77 -9.91 1.93
N ALA A 10 6.67 -10.69 0.86
CA ALA A 10 6.06 -12.02 0.83
C ALA A 10 7.12 -13.06 0.47
N SER A 11 6.84 -14.33 0.77
CA SER A 11 7.62 -15.42 0.18
C SER A 11 7.39 -15.48 -1.33
N LYS A 12 8.28 -16.16 -2.05
CA LYS A 12 8.13 -16.38 -3.49
C LYS A 12 6.85 -17.15 -3.82
N GLU A 13 6.41 -18.08 -2.96
CA GLU A 13 5.17 -18.82 -3.18
C GLU A 13 3.93 -17.91 -3.02
N ASN A 14 3.92 -17.03 -2.02
CA ASN A 14 2.77 -16.18 -1.72
C ASN A 14 2.67 -14.93 -2.62
N ALA A 15 3.70 -14.62 -3.39
CA ALA A 15 3.76 -13.36 -4.15
C ALA A 15 2.60 -13.20 -5.16
N SER A 16 2.25 -14.26 -5.88
CA SER A 16 1.14 -14.22 -6.86
C SER A 16 -0.22 -14.04 -6.18
N ASP A 17 -0.43 -14.70 -5.04
CA ASP A 17 -1.65 -14.59 -4.26
C ASP A 17 -1.78 -13.19 -3.65
N TYR A 18 -0.66 -12.62 -3.19
CA TYR A 18 -0.61 -11.24 -2.71
C TYR A 18 -1.00 -10.24 -3.81
N GLU A 19 -0.44 -10.36 -5.01
CA GLU A 19 -0.77 -9.49 -6.14
C GLU A 19 -2.27 -9.54 -6.48
N THR A 20 -2.84 -10.74 -6.51
CA THR A 20 -4.27 -10.97 -6.80
C THR A 20 -5.17 -10.40 -5.72
N LEU A 21 -4.90 -10.73 -4.45
CA LEU A 21 -5.66 -10.22 -3.30
C LEU A 21 -5.59 -8.68 -3.25
N PHE A 22 -4.41 -8.11 -3.46
CA PHE A 22 -4.23 -6.67 -3.44
C PHE A 22 -5.05 -5.99 -4.55
N ARG A 23 -4.95 -6.50 -5.78
CA ARG A 23 -5.65 -5.93 -6.95
C ARG A 23 -7.16 -6.02 -6.85
N ASP A 24 -7.67 -7.20 -6.51
CA ASP A 24 -9.08 -7.52 -6.70
C ASP A 24 -9.93 -7.24 -5.46
N VAL A 25 -9.30 -7.23 -4.29
CA VAL A 25 -10.01 -7.08 -3.00
C VAL A 25 -9.58 -5.80 -2.28
N VAL A 26 -8.29 -5.64 -2.03
CA VAL A 26 -7.80 -4.54 -1.17
C VAL A 26 -8.01 -3.21 -1.88
N LEU A 27 -7.52 -3.06 -3.11
CA LEU A 27 -7.58 -1.80 -3.86
C LEU A 27 -9.01 -1.24 -3.97
N PRO A 28 -10.00 -1.98 -4.49
CA PRO A 28 -11.37 -1.46 -4.61
C PRO A 28 -11.94 -1.03 -3.26
N LYS A 29 -11.67 -1.80 -2.20
CA LYS A 29 -12.19 -1.54 -0.85
C LYS A 29 -11.62 -0.26 -0.24
N VAL A 30 -10.32 -0.03 -0.35
CA VAL A 30 -9.66 1.10 0.33
C VAL A 30 -9.75 2.41 -0.46
N THR A 31 -9.97 2.35 -1.77
CA THR A 31 -10.01 3.55 -2.62
C THR A 31 -11.42 4.05 -2.94
N ALA A 32 -12.46 3.27 -2.59
CA ALA A 32 -13.84 3.63 -2.90
C ALA A 32 -14.26 4.95 -2.23
N GLY A 33 -14.72 5.91 -3.03
CA GLY A 33 -15.29 7.17 -2.53
C GLY A 33 -14.27 8.14 -1.92
N ILE A 34 -12.97 7.95 -2.17
CA ILE A 34 -11.95 8.84 -1.64
C ILE A 34 -11.68 10.00 -2.60
N ASP A 35 -12.25 11.16 -2.27
CA ASP A 35 -11.96 12.41 -2.97
C ASP A 35 -10.46 12.74 -2.88
N GLY A 36 -9.88 13.11 -4.02
CA GLY A 36 -8.46 13.42 -4.13
C GLY A 36 -7.54 12.22 -4.31
N TYR A 37 -8.05 10.98 -4.38
CA TYR A 37 -7.27 9.82 -4.81
C TYR A 37 -6.96 9.87 -6.32
N LYS A 38 -5.70 9.66 -6.70
CA LYS A 38 -5.20 9.77 -8.10
C LYS A 38 -4.69 8.47 -8.70
N GLY A 39 -4.88 7.37 -8.00
CA GLY A 39 -4.43 6.05 -8.44
C GLY A 39 -3.26 5.51 -7.62
N VAL A 40 -2.85 4.30 -7.98
CA VAL A 40 -1.85 3.51 -7.28
C VAL A 40 -0.85 2.92 -8.26
N ASN A 41 0.36 2.73 -7.79
CA ASN A 41 1.37 1.90 -8.43
C ASN A 41 1.78 0.81 -7.44
N LEU A 42 1.65 -0.45 -7.84
CA LEU A 42 2.24 -1.57 -7.13
C LEU A 42 3.53 -1.94 -7.87
N LEU A 43 4.65 -1.85 -7.17
CA LEU A 43 5.97 -2.22 -7.67
C LEU A 43 6.39 -3.51 -7.00
N ARG A 44 7.11 -4.36 -7.73
CA ARG A 44 7.68 -5.61 -7.21
C ARG A 44 9.15 -5.73 -7.55
N ARG A 45 9.94 -6.32 -6.66
CA ARG A 45 11.31 -6.76 -6.93
C ARG A 45 11.69 -7.94 -6.05
N GLU A 46 12.62 -8.77 -6.53
CA GLU A 46 13.21 -9.84 -5.72
C GLU A 46 14.22 -9.25 -4.73
N VAL A 47 14.19 -9.72 -3.48
CA VAL A 47 15.13 -9.35 -2.41
C VAL A 47 15.46 -10.60 -1.61
N ASN A 48 16.65 -11.17 -1.83
CA ASN A 48 17.07 -12.45 -1.25
C ASN A 48 16.03 -13.56 -1.57
N ASP A 49 15.42 -14.14 -0.53
CA ASP A 49 14.42 -15.19 -0.63
C ASP A 49 12.97 -14.66 -0.56
N GLU A 50 12.79 -13.34 -0.58
CA GLU A 50 11.49 -12.67 -0.52
C GLU A 50 11.19 -11.88 -1.80
N ILE A 51 9.91 -11.59 -2.02
CA ILE A 51 9.44 -10.59 -2.98
C ILE A 51 9.05 -9.34 -2.19
N GLU A 52 9.72 -8.22 -2.48
CA GLU A 52 9.34 -6.91 -1.96
C GLU A 52 8.26 -6.30 -2.85
N PHE A 53 7.16 -5.90 -2.22
CA PHE A 53 6.13 -5.06 -2.80
C PHE A 53 6.24 -3.65 -2.25
N THR A 54 6.31 -2.66 -3.13
CA THR A 54 6.16 -1.24 -2.77
C THR A 54 4.85 -0.71 -3.33
N THR A 55 3.97 -0.25 -2.45
CA THR A 55 2.71 0.37 -2.83
C THR A 55 2.85 1.88 -2.75
N ILE A 56 2.60 2.56 -3.88
CA ILE A 56 2.59 4.02 -3.97
C ILE A 56 1.17 4.48 -4.30
N PHE A 57 0.45 4.96 -3.29
CA PHE A 57 -0.82 5.64 -3.50
C PHE A 57 -0.59 7.12 -3.71
N ARG A 58 -1.36 7.73 -4.62
CA ARG A 58 -1.21 9.14 -5.00
C ARG A 58 -2.45 9.91 -4.59
N PHE A 59 -2.24 11.03 -3.91
CA PHE A 59 -3.32 11.89 -3.41
C PHE A 59 -3.06 13.37 -3.71
N ASP A 60 -4.12 14.17 -3.82
CA ASP A 60 -4.00 15.61 -3.99
C ASP A 60 -3.42 16.28 -2.74
N THR A 61 -3.96 15.94 -1.57
CA THR A 61 -3.71 16.61 -0.29
C THR A 61 -3.50 15.61 0.86
N LEU A 62 -3.01 16.11 1.99
CA LEU A 62 -2.87 15.32 3.22
C LEU A 62 -4.23 14.95 3.81
N ASP A 63 -5.26 15.77 3.62
CA ASP A 63 -6.60 15.48 4.13
C ASP A 63 -7.26 14.33 3.37
N ALA A 64 -7.02 14.20 2.06
CA ALA A 64 -7.43 13.01 1.29
C ALA A 64 -6.78 11.73 1.85
N ILE A 65 -5.53 11.81 2.29
CA ILE A 65 -4.83 10.70 2.95
C ILE A 65 -5.46 10.35 4.30
N LYS A 66 -5.84 11.35 5.11
CA LYS A 66 -6.53 11.09 6.39
C LYS A 66 -7.90 10.45 6.19
N SER A 67 -8.65 10.86 5.16
CA SER A 67 -9.91 10.21 4.78
C SER A 67 -9.70 8.75 4.35
N PHE A 68 -8.58 8.46 3.69
CA PHE A 68 -8.20 7.11 3.25
C PHE A 68 -7.72 6.21 4.39
N ALA A 69 -6.79 6.68 5.22
CA ALA A 69 -6.07 5.87 6.21
C ALA A 69 -6.60 6.02 7.64
N GLY A 70 -7.48 6.99 7.90
CA GLY A 70 -7.97 7.32 9.23
C GLY A 70 -7.04 8.27 10.01
N PRO A 71 -7.32 8.48 11.31
CA PRO A 71 -6.60 9.46 12.14
C PRO A 71 -5.11 9.11 12.32
N ASP A 72 -4.77 7.82 12.40
CA ASP A 72 -3.40 7.34 12.48
C ASP A 72 -2.82 7.09 11.08
N PHE A 73 -2.93 8.08 10.19
CA PHE A 73 -2.61 7.90 8.78
C PHE A 73 -1.15 7.47 8.54
N GLU A 74 -0.21 7.74 9.43
CA GLU A 74 1.18 7.25 9.32
C GLU A 74 1.36 5.77 9.69
N ARG A 75 0.36 5.13 10.27
CA ARG A 75 0.43 3.71 10.65
C ARG A 75 -0.11 2.83 9.54
N ALA A 76 0.58 1.73 9.26
CA ALA A 76 0.11 0.73 8.32
C ALA A 76 -1.10 -0.03 8.90
N VAL A 77 -2.25 0.10 8.24
CA VAL A 77 -3.44 -0.73 8.50
C VAL A 77 -3.47 -1.84 7.47
N VAL A 78 -3.01 -3.02 7.88
CA VAL A 78 -2.93 -4.19 6.99
C VAL A 78 -4.02 -5.20 7.39
N PRO A 79 -4.98 -5.53 6.50
CA PRO A 79 -5.99 -6.55 6.76
C PRO A 79 -5.38 -7.91 7.11
N SER A 80 -6.09 -8.74 7.87
CA SER A 80 -5.60 -10.06 8.32
C SER A 80 -5.25 -10.99 7.15
N GLU A 81 -6.08 -11.01 6.11
CA GLU A 81 -5.84 -11.75 4.86
C GLU A 81 -4.54 -11.33 4.16
N VAL A 82 -4.23 -10.02 4.16
CA VAL A 82 -2.98 -9.50 3.59
C VAL A 82 -1.79 -9.86 4.49
N LYS A 83 -1.93 -9.74 5.82
CA LYS A 83 -0.90 -10.13 6.78
C LYS A 83 -0.53 -11.61 6.67
N ALA A 84 -1.50 -12.48 6.37
CA ALA A 84 -1.27 -13.92 6.22
C ALA A 84 -0.36 -14.27 5.04
N LEU A 85 -0.30 -13.40 4.02
CA LEU A 85 0.54 -13.60 2.82
C LEU A 85 1.93 -12.95 2.94
N LEU A 86 2.10 -12.04 3.91
CA LEU A 86 3.33 -11.30 4.11
C LEU A 86 4.21 -11.96 5.16
N SER A 87 5.50 -12.09 4.85
CA SER A 87 6.55 -12.45 5.80
C SER A 87 6.81 -11.32 6.78
N ARG A 88 6.83 -10.07 6.29
CA ARG A 88 7.02 -8.86 7.09
C ARG A 88 6.53 -7.62 6.33
N PHE A 89 6.38 -6.51 7.04
CA PHE A 89 5.98 -5.22 6.46
C PHE A 89 6.42 -4.03 7.31
N GLU A 90 6.45 -2.85 6.71
CA GLU A 90 6.72 -1.61 7.42
C GLU A 90 5.51 -1.20 8.28
N ILE A 91 5.75 -0.92 9.57
CA ILE A 91 4.72 -0.46 10.49
C ILE A 91 4.34 1.01 10.21
N VAL A 92 5.29 1.79 9.71
CA VAL A 92 5.15 3.21 9.40
C VAL A 92 5.06 3.39 7.89
N VAL A 93 4.07 4.16 7.45
CA VAL A 93 3.85 4.55 6.06
C VAL A 93 4.42 5.94 5.83
N GLN A 94 5.20 6.10 4.77
CA GLN A 94 5.83 7.36 4.43
C GLN A 94 4.94 8.23 3.56
N HIS A 95 5.05 9.54 3.73
CA HIS A 95 4.36 10.55 2.92
C HIS A 95 5.38 11.49 2.31
N HIS A 96 5.37 11.60 0.99
CA HIS A 96 6.28 12.44 0.24
C HIS A 96 5.51 13.46 -0.56
N GLU A 97 5.84 14.73 -0.40
CA GLU A 97 5.40 15.75 -1.36
C GLU A 97 6.11 15.52 -2.69
N VAL A 98 5.34 15.57 -3.77
CA VAL A 98 5.90 15.46 -5.12
C VAL A 98 6.36 16.84 -5.58
N ILE A 99 7.64 16.94 -5.95
CA ILE A 99 8.27 18.20 -6.36
C ILE A 99 8.30 18.36 -7.89
N PHE A 100 8.19 17.25 -8.65
CA PHE A 100 8.17 17.21 -10.13
C PHE A 100 7.35 16.04 -10.65
#